data_AF-A0A151TTE6-F1
#
_entry.id   AF-A0A151TTE6-F1
#
_cell.length_a   1.000
_cell.length_b   1.000
_cell.length_c   1.000
_cell.angle_alpha   90.00
_cell.angle_beta   90.00
_cell.angle_gamma   90.00
#
_symmetry.space_group_name_H-M   'P 1'
#
loop_
_entity.id
_entity.type
_entity.pdbx_description
1 polymer ?
#
loop_
_entity_poly.entity_id
_entity_poly.type
_entity_poly.pdbx_seq_one_letter_code
_entity_poly.pdbx_strand_id
1 'polypeptide(L)'
;MDIGPTSHMTSAQGNLTYYFNMSNKHGIIVGNSHSIPIHDYGHTKLSFPCLPLTLNNVLHAPQLVKNLVSVRKFTTINFISVEFDHFGFFV
;
A
#
# COMPACT_ATOMS: atom_id res chain seq x y z
N MET A 1 -0.51 17.84 7.54
CA MET A 1 -0.88 16.95 6.43
C MET A 1 -0.71 15.53 6.93
N ASP A 2 -1.81 14.86 7.28
CA ASP A 2 -1.74 13.45 7.67
C ASP A 2 -1.74 12.64 6.37
N ILE A 3 -0.57 12.17 5.93
CA ILE A 3 -0.40 11.51 4.62
C ILE A 3 -0.87 10.05 4.73
N GLY A 4 -2.13 9.89 5.14
CA GLY A 4 -2.91 8.66 5.20
C GLY A 4 -2.15 7.42 5.68
N PRO A 5 -2.16 6.32 4.91
CA PRO A 5 -1.67 5.03 5.35
C PRO A 5 -0.14 5.03 5.53
N THR A 6 0.31 4.49 6.66
CA THR A 6 1.75 4.30 6.97
C THR A 6 2.42 3.22 6.12
N SER A 7 1.63 2.37 5.46
CA SER A 7 2.09 1.25 4.64
C SER A 7 1.19 1.07 3.43
N HIS A 8 1.70 0.41 2.38
CA HIS A 8 0.85 -0.06 1.29
C HIS A 8 -0.03 -1.20 1.82
N MET A 9 -1.29 -1.25 1.41
CA MET A 9 -2.23 -2.28 1.86
C MET A 9 -3.14 -2.73 0.72
N THR A 10 -3.46 -4.02 0.70
CA THR A 10 -4.33 -4.65 -0.30
C THR A 10 -5.31 -5.61 0.37
N SER A 11 -6.53 -5.70 -0.14
CA SER A 11 -7.47 -6.77 0.22
C SER A 11 -7.24 -8.07 -0.55
N ALA A 12 -6.48 -8.00 -1.64
CA ALA A 12 -6.24 -9.12 -2.54
C ALA A 12 -4.79 -9.59 -2.48
N GLN A 13 -4.61 -10.89 -2.19
CA GLN A 13 -3.33 -11.59 -2.26
C GLN A 13 -2.81 -11.72 -3.71
N GLY A 14 -3.71 -11.89 -4.69
CA GLY A 14 -3.36 -12.28 -6.06
C GLY A 14 -2.42 -11.34 -6.83
N ASN A 15 -2.24 -10.10 -6.35
CA ASN A 15 -1.33 -9.13 -6.95
C ASN A 15 0.05 -9.09 -6.29
N LEU A 16 0.30 -9.91 -5.25
CA LEU A 16 1.54 -9.91 -4.49
C LEU A 16 2.49 -11.01 -4.98
N THR A 17 3.70 -10.60 -5.30
CA THR A 17 4.87 -11.45 -5.50
C THR A 17 5.65 -11.56 -4.19
N TYR A 18 6.33 -12.69 -3.97
CA TYR A 18 7.07 -12.97 -2.73
C TYR A 18 6.21 -12.76 -1.48
N TYR A 19 5.17 -13.59 -1.34
CA TYR A 19 4.21 -13.52 -0.25
C TYR A 19 4.80 -14.18 1.00
N PHE A 20 4.91 -13.42 2.09
CA PHE A 20 5.52 -13.84 3.34
C PHE A 20 4.51 -13.91 4.48
N ASN A 21 4.62 -14.97 5.28
CA ASN A 21 3.77 -15.11 6.45
C ASN A 21 4.18 -14.14 7.57
N MET A 22 3.21 -13.41 8.12
CA MET A 22 3.48 -12.52 9.24
C MET A 22 3.30 -13.29 10.57
N SER A 23 4.42 -13.64 11.22
CA SER A 23 4.38 -14.39 12.49
C SER A 23 3.74 -13.63 13.65
N ASN A 24 3.72 -12.29 13.59
CA ASN A 24 3.08 -11.43 14.56
C ASN A 24 1.76 -10.87 14.00
N LYS A 25 0.65 -11.16 14.67
CA LYS A 25 -0.69 -10.64 14.35
C LYS A 25 -0.80 -9.16 14.73
N HIS A 26 -0.18 -8.29 13.93
CA HIS A 26 -0.43 -6.85 14.01
C HIS A 26 -1.73 -6.50 13.29
N GLY A 27 -2.46 -5.52 13.80
CA GLY A 27 -3.67 -4.99 13.17
C GLY A 27 -3.46 -3.56 12.69
N ILE A 28 -4.17 -3.18 11.63
CA ILE A 28 -4.25 -1.80 11.17
C ILE A 28 -5.25 -1.08 12.07
N ILE A 29 -4.79 -0.08 12.80
CA ILE A 29 -5.67 0.78 13.60
C ILE A 29 -6.27 1.84 12.66
N VAL A 30 -7.58 1.85 12.55
CA VAL A 30 -8.34 2.88 11.82
C VAL A 30 -8.81 3.97 12.76
N GLY A 31 -9.13 5.15 12.23
CA GLY A 31 -9.43 6.35 13.04
C GLY A 31 -10.61 6.24 14.01
N ASN A 32 -11.43 5.19 13.89
CA ASN A 32 -12.49 4.84 14.85
C ASN A 32 -12.02 3.83 15.92
N SER A 33 -10.71 3.66 16.10
CA SER A 33 -10.07 2.72 17.03
C SER A 33 -10.36 1.24 16.77
N HIS A 34 -10.99 0.89 15.65
CA HIS A 34 -11.13 -0.49 15.23
C HIS A 34 -9.80 -1.03 14.67
N SER A 35 -9.59 -2.34 14.79
CA SER A 35 -8.38 -3.00 14.33
C SER A 35 -8.72 -3.96 13.21
N ILE A 36 -8.16 -3.74 12.03
CA ILE A 36 -8.29 -4.64 10.89
C ILE A 36 -7.12 -5.64 10.93
N PRO A 37 -7.36 -6.96 10.96
CA PRO A 37 -6.29 -7.95 11.00
C PRO A 37 -5.46 -7.93 9.72
N ILE A 38 -4.14 -7.93 9.88
CA ILE A 38 -3.20 -8.19 8.81
C ILE A 38 -2.95 -9.70 8.80
N HIS A 39 -3.07 -10.31 7.63
CA HIS A 39 -2.76 -11.73 7.48
C HIS A 39 -1.27 -11.90 7.19
N ASP A 40 -0.79 -11.24 6.15
CA ASP A 40 0.53 -11.46 5.57
C ASP A 40 1.00 -10.20 4.83
N TYR A 41 2.13 -10.26 4.14
CA TYR A 41 2.58 -9.17 3.27
C TYR A 41 3.36 -9.68 2.05
N GLY A 42 3.56 -8.80 1.06
CA GLY A 42 4.38 -9.12 -0.10
C GLY A 42 4.80 -7.87 -0.87
N HIS A 43 5.21 -8.05 -2.11
CA HIS A 43 5.68 -6.98 -3.01
C HIS A 43 4.86 -6.99 -4.29
N THR A 44 4.65 -5.83 -4.90
CA THR A 44 4.04 -5.79 -6.23
C THR A 44 4.68 -4.74 -7.10
N LYS A 45 4.55 -4.93 -8.42
CA LYS A 45 4.94 -3.95 -9.41
C LYS A 45 3.70 -3.47 -10.12
N LEU A 46 3.54 -2.16 -10.18
CA LEU A 46 2.57 -1.48 -11.01
C LEU A 46 3.18 -1.34 -12.40
N SER A 47 2.70 -2.14 -13.34
CA SER A 47 3.16 -2.13 -14.72
C SER A 47 2.57 -0.93 -15.45
N PHE A 48 3.39 0.07 -15.73
CA PHE A 48 3.06 1.14 -16.68
C PHE A 48 3.87 0.95 -17.97
N PRO A 49 3.37 1.43 -19.13
CA PRO A 49 4.03 1.22 -20.42
C PRO A 49 5.48 1.72 -20.47
N CYS A 50 5.80 2.78 -19.72
CA CYS A 50 7.09 3.47 -19.79
C CYS A 50 7.96 3.30 -18.53
N LEU A 51 7.36 2.99 -17.37
CA LEU A 51 8.09 2.92 -16.11
C LEU A 51 7.42 1.95 -15.12
N PRO A 52 8.00 0.78 -14.83
CA PRO A 52 7.48 -0.10 -13.81
C PRO A 52 7.71 0.51 -12.42
N LEU A 53 6.64 0.78 -11.69
CA LEU A 53 6.71 1.30 -10.31
C LEU A 53 6.57 0.16 -9.31
N THR A 54 7.29 0.23 -8.20
CA THR A 54 7.36 -0.83 -7.19
C THR A 54 6.66 -0.42 -5.90
N LEU A 55 5.88 -1.34 -5.34
CA LEU A 55 5.33 -1.27 -3.98
C LEU A 55 5.96 -2.41 -3.17
N ASN A 56 6.79 -2.04 -2.19
CA ASN A 56 7.39 -3.01 -1.27
C ASN A 56 6.63 -3.07 0.05
N ASN A 57 6.59 -4.26 0.67
CA ASN A 57 5.97 -4.48 1.97
C ASN A 57 4.49 -4.06 1.98
N VAL A 58 3.74 -4.54 0.99
CA VAL A 58 2.29 -4.37 0.89
C VAL A 58 1.62 -5.35 1.85
N LEU A 59 0.92 -4.80 2.84
CA LEU A 59 0.18 -5.58 3.84
C LEU A 59 -1.09 -6.14 3.22
N HIS A 60 -1.33 -7.43 3.43
CA HIS A 60 -2.56 -8.10 3.03
C HIS A 60 -3.55 -8.09 4.19
N ALA A 61 -4.65 -7.38 4.00
CA ALA A 61 -5.74 -7.24 4.96
C ALA A 61 -7.08 -7.46 4.22
N PRO A 62 -7.64 -8.68 4.22
CA PRO A 62 -8.82 -9.04 3.42
C PRO A 62 -10.07 -8.20 3.70
N GLN A 63 -10.17 -7.59 4.89
CA GLN A 63 -11.31 -6.76 5.28
C GLN A 63 -11.23 -5.32 4.76
N LEU A 64 -10.17 -4.96 4.01
CA LEU A 64 -10.08 -3.66 3.37
C LEU A 64 -11.10 -3.53 2.23
N VAL A 65 -11.83 -2.41 2.23
CA VAL A 65 -12.75 -2.07 1.12
C VAL A 65 -11.99 -1.56 -0.10
N LYS A 66 -10.85 -0.87 0.10
CA LYS A 66 -10.01 -0.32 -0.96
C LYS A 66 -8.54 -0.55 -0.67
N ASN A 67 -7.75 -0.70 -1.73
CA ASN A 67 -6.31 -0.74 -1.64
C ASN A 67 -5.77 0.66 -1.27
N LEU A 68 -4.72 0.67 -0.47
CA LEU A 68 -4.12 1.88 0.06
C LEU A 68 -2.66 1.95 -0.34
N VAL A 69 -2.25 3.07 -0.91
CA VAL A 69 -0.85 3.33 -1.27
C VAL A 69 -0.31 4.41 -0.34
N SER A 70 0.75 4.08 0.41
CA SER A 70 1.49 5.07 1.17
C SER A 70 2.30 5.95 0.22
N VAL A 71 1.86 7.20 0.01
CA VAL A 71 2.50 8.15 -0.92
C VAL A 71 3.97 8.34 -0.56
N ARG A 72 4.29 8.52 0.73
CA ARG A 72 5.69 8.70 1.19
C ARG A 72 6.57 7.51 0.82
N LYS A 73 6.13 6.27 1.07
CA LYS A 73 6.91 5.08 0.73
C LYS A 73 7.02 4.92 -0.79
N PHE A 74 5.94 5.18 -1.50
CA PHE A 74 5.90 5.09 -2.96
C PHE A 74 6.90 6.03 -3.63
N THR A 75 6.87 7.32 -3.30
CA THR A 75 7.77 8.34 -3.86
C THR A 75 9.22 8.09 -3.47
N THR A 76 9.47 7.69 -2.22
CA THR A 76 10.83 7.39 -1.74
C THR A 76 11.44 6.18 -2.44
N ILE A 77 10.68 5.10 -2.61
CA ILE A 77 11.19 3.84 -3.22
C ILE A 77 11.40 4.01 -4.72
N ASN A 78 10.50 4.70 -5.41
CA ASN A 78 10.55 4.83 -6.86
C ASN A 78 11.36 6.04 -7.32
N PHE A 79 11.79 6.90 -6.39
CA PHE A 79 12.47 8.15 -6.69
C PHE A 79 11.66 9.05 -7.63
N ILE A 80 10.37 9.23 -7.31
CA ILE A 80 9.41 10.02 -8.08
C ILE A 80 8.72 11.04 -7.18
N SER A 81 8.08 12.04 -7.79
CA SER A 81 7.19 12.99 -7.12
C SER A 81 5.74 12.67 -7.40
N VAL A 82 4.84 13.06 -6.50
CA VAL A 82 3.40 13.10 -6.77
C VAL A 82 2.99 14.55 -6.73
N GLU A 83 2.34 15.02 -7.80
CA GLU A 83 1.83 16.39 -7.91
C GLU A 83 0.30 16.37 -7.80
N PHE A 84 -0.27 17.38 -7.14
CA PHE A 84 -1.71 17.53 -6.95
C PHE A 84 -2.21 18.77 -7.66
N ASP A 85 -3.34 18.67 -8.35
CA ASP A 85 -4.01 19.79 -9.01
C ASP A 85 -5.52 19.80 -8.71
N HIS A 86 -6.26 20.68 -9.38
CA HIS A 86 -7.71 20.79 -9.19
C HIS A 86 -8.50 19.58 -9.75
N PHE A 87 -7.88 18.74 -10.58
CA PHE A 87 -8.50 17.57 -11.19
C PHE A 87 -8.13 16.26 -10.49
N GLY A 88 -7.06 16.25 -9.69
CA GLY A 88 -6.63 15.09 -8.92
C GLY A 88 -5.14 15.09 -8.61
N PHE A 89 -4.45 14.02 -8.99
CA PHE A 89 -3.01 13.85 -8.79
C PHE A 89 -2.35 13.15 -9.98
N PHE A 90 -1.07 13.44 -10.17
CA PHE A 90 -0.19 12.85 -11.17
C PHE A 90 1.04 12.23 -10.50
N VAL A 91 1.61 11.22 -11.14
CA VAL A 91 2.71 10.36 -10.64
C VAL A 91 3.84 10.35 -11.65
#